data_AF-A0A101ABI9-F1
#
_entry.id   AF-A0A101ABI9-F1
#
_cell.length_a   1.000
_cell.length_b   1.000
_cell.length_c   1.000
_cell.angle_alpha   90.00
_cell.angle_beta   90.00
_cell.angle_gamma   90.00
#
_symmetry.space_group_name_H-M   'P 1'
#
loop_
_entity.id
_entity.type
_entity.pdbx_description
1 polymer ?
#
loop_
_entity_poly.entity_id
_entity_poly.type
_entity_poly.pdbx_seq_one_letter_code
_entity_poly.pdbx_strand_id
1 'polypeptide(L)'
;MTALNDAERAAMRRDAEGGANRAFPPHSPKTAIGSARGQTGRSSAWLPSPRFIAAVIAIGGMQLLATMDSTIAIVALPKIQDELSLSDAGRSWVITAYVLTFGGLMLLGGRLGDTIGRKRTFIVGVALFTIASILCGLAWNEATLVVARLLQGVGAAIASPTALALIATTFPKGPARNAATAIFAAMTGIGSVMGLIVGGALTEVSWRWAFLINVPIGLVMIHLARKTLRETNRERLKLDAAGALLATLACTAAVFGFSMGPEQGWLSPITLGSGLTACAAFLAFLYVERTAANPVLPFDLFKDRNRVATFAAVFLAGGVMFTLTVLIGLYVQDIMGYSPLRAGIGFIPFVIALGIGLGLSSQLVQMFPPRLLVIAGGVLVLGAMIYGSTLDANIPYFPNLVLPITVGGLGIGMIVVPLMLSAIAGVGFDQIGPVSAIALMLQNLGGPVVLAIIQAVITSRTLYLGGTTGPVNDMSAAQLHALDQGYTYGLLWVAAVAVMVGLASLFIGYSASQVAHAQEVKDAIDAGEL
;
A
#
# COMPACT_ATOMS: atom_id res chain seq x y z
N MET A 1 -36.17 23.90 38.59
CA MET A 1 -35.74 24.33 39.93
C MET A 1 -34.75 23.31 40.45
N THR A 2 -33.46 23.60 40.29
CA THR A 2 -32.34 22.84 40.87
C THR A 2 -31.39 23.88 41.42
N ALA A 3 -31.12 23.78 42.72
CA ALA A 3 -30.43 24.79 43.50
C ALA A 3 -28.93 24.81 43.17
N LEU A 4 -28.42 26.01 42.87
CA LEU A 4 -26.98 26.29 42.77
C LEU A 4 -26.31 26.08 44.13
N ASN A 5 -25.11 25.51 44.11
CA ASN A 5 -24.36 25.09 45.29
C ASN A 5 -23.60 26.30 45.91
N ASP A 6 -23.39 26.31 47.22
CA ASP A 6 -22.89 27.48 47.98
C ASP A 6 -21.50 28.00 47.55
N ALA A 7 -20.72 27.17 46.84
CA ALA A 7 -19.43 27.56 46.27
C ALA A 7 -19.54 28.60 45.13
N GLU A 8 -20.61 28.55 44.33
CA GLU A 8 -20.81 29.48 43.19
C GLU A 8 -21.27 30.86 43.66
N ARG A 9 -21.97 30.94 44.80
CA ARG A 9 -22.33 32.22 45.44
C ARG A 9 -21.12 32.94 46.06
N ALA A 10 -20.11 32.19 46.49
CA ALA A 10 -18.89 32.77 47.07
C ALA A 10 -17.96 33.36 45.99
N ALA A 11 -17.92 32.76 44.80
CA ALA A 11 -17.12 33.26 43.68
C ALA A 11 -17.67 34.60 43.12
N MET A 12 -18.98 34.72 42.95
CA MET A 12 -19.60 35.96 42.46
C MET A 12 -19.48 37.15 43.42
N ARG A 13 -19.29 36.93 44.72
CA ARG A 13 -19.06 38.02 45.69
C ARG A 13 -17.65 38.59 45.63
N ARG A 14 -16.65 37.82 45.19
CA ARG A 14 -15.26 38.30 45.08
C ARG A 14 -15.03 39.23 43.90
N ASP A 15 -15.77 39.05 42.80
CA ASP A 15 -15.63 39.90 41.61
C ASP A 15 -16.35 41.26 41.73
N ALA A 16 -17.25 41.41 42.71
CA ALA A 16 -18.01 42.64 42.92
C ALA A 16 -17.31 43.68 43.83
N GLU A 17 -16.27 43.30 44.59
CA GLU A 17 -15.65 44.18 45.61
C GLU A 17 -14.28 44.77 45.20
N GLY A 18 -13.78 44.50 44.00
CA GLY A 18 -12.42 44.89 43.58
C GLY A 18 -12.26 46.24 42.86
N GLY A 19 -13.33 46.97 42.57
CA GLY A 19 -13.28 48.17 41.75
C GLY A 19 -13.50 49.48 42.51
N ALA A 20 -12.43 50.12 43.03
CA ALA A 20 -12.25 51.59 43.09
C ALA A 20 -11.08 52.03 43.99
N ASN A 21 -9.96 52.50 43.42
CA ASN A 21 -9.37 53.85 43.64
C ASN A 21 -7.93 54.01 43.08
N ARG A 22 -7.72 55.11 42.33
CA ARG A 22 -6.50 55.97 42.21
C ARG A 22 -5.24 55.37 41.52
N ALA A 23 -4.49 56.06 40.65
CA ALA A 23 -4.46 57.43 40.14
C ALA A 23 -3.57 57.50 38.86
N PHE A 24 -3.82 58.48 37.99
CA PHE A 24 -2.99 58.86 36.82
C PHE A 24 -1.84 59.81 37.19
N PRO A 25 -0.71 59.78 36.46
CA PRO A 25 0.09 60.98 36.18
C PRO A 25 0.27 61.26 34.65
N PRO A 26 0.76 62.46 34.26
CA PRO A 26 0.18 63.26 33.17
C PRO A 26 0.95 63.29 31.83
N HIS A 27 0.28 63.90 30.83
CA HIS A 27 0.70 64.20 29.46
C HIS A 27 2.06 64.91 29.28
N SER A 28 2.73 64.69 28.13
CA SER A 28 3.08 65.70 27.08
C SER A 28 3.99 65.08 25.96
N PRO A 29 4.34 65.75 24.82
CA PRO A 29 3.67 65.55 23.52
C PRO A 29 4.61 65.31 22.28
N LYS A 30 4.00 64.85 21.18
CA LYS A 30 4.33 65.01 19.73
C LYS A 30 5.77 64.78 19.21
N THR A 31 5.87 63.89 18.22
CA THR A 31 6.73 63.79 17.00
C THR A 31 7.23 62.34 16.85
N ALA A 32 7.26 61.65 15.71
CA ALA A 32 7.23 62.03 14.31
C ALA A 32 6.52 60.94 13.48
N ILE A 33 5.92 61.37 12.36
CA ILE A 33 5.47 60.51 11.27
C ILE A 33 6.72 59.89 10.64
N GLY A 34 7.03 58.66 11.04
CA GLY A 34 8.08 57.82 10.45
C GLY A 34 7.42 56.70 9.67
N SER A 35 7.64 56.69 8.36
CA SER A 35 7.20 55.70 7.41
C SER A 35 7.54 54.26 7.84
N ALA A 36 6.55 53.55 8.40
CA ALA A 36 6.58 52.10 8.50
C ALA A 36 6.42 51.53 7.07
N ARG A 37 7.55 51.48 6.34
CA ARG A 37 7.72 50.60 5.18
C ARG A 37 7.24 49.22 5.61
N GLY A 38 6.22 48.72 4.92
CA GLY A 38 5.70 47.38 5.11
C GLY A 38 6.85 46.38 5.08
N GLN A 39 7.15 45.80 6.24
CA GLN A 39 7.78 44.50 6.30
C GLN A 39 6.69 43.51 5.88
N THR A 40 6.49 43.38 4.57
CA THR A 40 6.02 42.12 4.02
C THR A 40 6.99 41.07 4.54
N GLY A 41 6.56 40.28 5.53
CA GLY A 41 7.27 39.12 6.00
C GLY A 41 7.48 38.21 4.80
N ARG A 42 8.61 38.36 4.12
CA ARG A 42 9.16 37.34 3.25
C ARG A 42 9.34 36.13 4.16
N SER A 43 8.43 35.18 4.03
CA SER A 43 8.63 33.81 4.50
C SER A 43 10.08 33.45 4.19
N SER A 44 10.91 33.33 5.24
CA SER A 44 12.30 32.92 5.09
C SER A 44 12.28 31.65 4.26
N ALA A 45 12.83 31.72 3.04
CA ALA A 45 12.88 30.58 2.15
C ALA A 45 13.70 29.52 2.87
N TRP A 46 13.01 28.53 3.41
CA TRP A 46 13.62 27.41 4.10
C TRP A 46 14.51 26.70 3.08
N LEU A 47 15.82 26.90 3.17
CA LEU A 47 16.78 26.21 2.32
C LEU A 47 17.10 24.86 2.98
N PRO A 48 16.76 23.73 2.34
CA PRO A 48 17.03 22.41 2.90
C PRO A 48 18.55 22.22 3.09
N SER A 49 18.97 21.92 4.32
CA SER A 49 20.37 21.58 4.58
C SER A 49 20.79 20.31 3.80
N PRO A 50 22.08 20.14 3.44
CA PRO A 50 22.54 18.91 2.77
C PRO A 50 22.22 17.62 3.55
N ARG A 51 22.16 17.70 4.89
CA ARG A 51 21.75 16.59 5.76
C ARG A 51 20.26 16.28 5.63
N PHE A 52 19.41 17.30 5.48
CA PHE A 52 17.98 17.13 5.22
C PHE A 52 17.77 16.37 3.91
N ILE A 53 18.41 16.83 2.83
CA ILE A 53 18.27 16.22 1.50
C ILE A 53 18.72 14.76 1.55
N ALA A 54 19.87 14.48 2.16
CA ALA A 54 20.38 13.13 2.25
C ALA A 54 19.52 12.19 3.12
N ALA A 55 18.83 12.69 4.15
CA ALA A 55 17.86 11.91 4.93
C ALA A 55 16.59 11.62 4.13
N VAL A 56 16.08 12.61 3.38
CA VAL A 56 14.94 12.42 2.47
C VAL A 56 15.29 11.43 1.36
N ILE A 57 16.49 11.51 0.79
CA ILE A 57 16.97 10.55 -0.22
C ILE A 57 17.05 9.14 0.38
N ALA A 58 17.58 8.98 1.59
CA ALA A 58 17.67 7.66 2.23
C ALA A 58 16.28 7.03 2.45
N ILE A 59 15.33 7.82 2.97
CA ILE A 59 14.00 7.34 3.31
C ILE A 59 13.15 7.15 2.04
N GLY A 60 13.11 8.15 1.17
CA GLY A 60 12.38 8.11 -0.10
C GLY A 60 12.96 7.09 -1.07
N GLY A 61 14.28 6.91 -1.09
CA GLY A 61 14.94 5.92 -1.94
C GLY A 61 14.61 4.48 -1.54
N MET A 62 14.36 4.19 -0.26
CA MET A 62 13.83 2.87 0.14
C MET A 62 12.40 2.66 -0.36
N GLN A 63 11.55 3.69 -0.32
CA GLN A 63 10.18 3.59 -0.84
C GLN A 63 10.16 3.43 -2.36
N LEU A 64 11.04 4.16 -3.06
CA LEU A 64 11.29 3.99 -4.49
C LEU A 64 11.69 2.54 -4.77
N LEU A 65 12.68 2.02 -4.04
CA LEU A 65 13.21 0.67 -4.22
C LEU A 65 12.14 -0.41 -4.00
N ALA A 66 11.35 -0.33 -2.92
CA ALA A 66 10.28 -1.30 -2.66
C ALA A 66 9.18 -1.29 -3.74
N THR A 67 8.77 -0.09 -4.18
CA THR A 67 7.70 0.04 -5.18
C THR A 67 8.20 -0.37 -6.57
N MET A 68 9.43 0.01 -6.90
CA MET A 68 10.09 -0.34 -8.15
C MET A 68 10.23 -1.86 -8.26
N ASP A 69 10.74 -2.54 -7.23
CA ASP A 69 10.89 -4.00 -7.23
C ASP A 69 9.59 -4.75 -7.50
N SER A 70 8.49 -4.31 -6.87
CA SER A 70 7.17 -4.91 -7.07
C SER A 70 6.76 -4.88 -8.55
N THR A 71 6.97 -3.76 -9.22
CA THR A 71 6.65 -3.60 -10.65
C THR A 71 7.66 -4.26 -11.59
N ILE A 72 8.95 -4.24 -11.26
CA ILE A 72 10.00 -4.94 -12.02
C ILE A 72 9.65 -6.42 -12.11
N ALA A 73 9.29 -7.03 -10.98
CA ALA A 73 9.01 -8.46 -10.94
C ALA A 73 7.83 -8.86 -11.83
N ILE A 74 6.80 -8.01 -11.99
CA ILE A 74 5.66 -8.26 -12.89
C ILE A 74 6.13 -8.34 -14.35
N VAL A 75 7.00 -7.41 -14.75
CA VAL A 75 7.51 -7.33 -16.13
C VAL A 75 8.56 -8.40 -16.40
N ALA A 76 9.33 -8.80 -15.39
CA ALA A 76 10.30 -9.89 -15.50
C ALA A 76 9.66 -11.28 -15.55
N LEU A 77 8.41 -11.40 -15.07
CA LEU A 77 7.79 -12.67 -14.75
C LEU A 77 7.69 -13.67 -15.92
N PRO A 78 7.27 -13.28 -17.14
CA PRO A 78 7.21 -14.22 -18.26
C PRO A 78 8.60 -14.82 -18.57
N LYS A 79 9.65 -13.98 -18.63
CA LYS A 79 11.02 -14.46 -18.86
C LYS A 79 11.54 -15.37 -17.75
N ILE A 80 11.18 -15.09 -16.50
CA ILE A 80 11.51 -15.95 -15.36
C ILE A 80 10.83 -17.32 -15.52
N GLN A 81 9.55 -17.33 -15.92
CA GLN A 81 8.81 -18.55 -16.18
C GLN A 81 9.47 -19.38 -17.29
N ASP A 82 9.86 -18.73 -18.39
CA ASP A 82 10.52 -19.39 -19.52
C ASP A 82 11.89 -19.98 -19.12
N GLU A 83 12.76 -19.19 -18.48
CA GLU A 83 14.13 -19.62 -18.15
C GLU A 83 14.21 -20.66 -17.01
N LEU A 84 13.28 -20.61 -16.05
CA LEU A 84 13.23 -21.55 -14.92
C LEU A 84 12.19 -22.65 -15.09
N SER A 85 11.49 -22.68 -16.23
CA SER A 85 10.40 -23.61 -16.53
C SER A 85 9.34 -23.66 -15.42
N LEU A 86 8.91 -22.49 -14.94
CA LEU A 86 7.93 -22.41 -13.86
C LEU A 86 6.53 -22.81 -14.34
N SER A 87 5.75 -23.42 -13.45
CA SER A 87 4.30 -23.52 -13.67
C SER A 87 3.60 -22.19 -13.42
N ASP A 88 2.34 -22.05 -13.83
CA ASP A 88 1.50 -20.89 -13.50
C ASP A 88 1.38 -20.67 -11.99
N ALA A 89 1.30 -21.75 -11.21
CA ALA A 89 1.34 -21.66 -9.75
C ALA A 89 2.66 -21.07 -9.25
N GLY A 90 3.80 -21.56 -9.75
CA GLY A 90 5.13 -21.04 -9.41
C GLY A 90 5.31 -19.58 -9.81
N ARG A 91 4.81 -19.22 -11.00
CA ARG A 91 4.76 -17.86 -11.53
C ARG A 91 3.98 -16.92 -10.59
N SER A 92 2.78 -17.32 -10.16
CA SER A 92 1.98 -16.58 -9.18
C SER A 92 2.71 -16.42 -7.84
N TRP A 93 3.42 -17.46 -7.40
CA TRP A 93 4.19 -17.48 -6.15
C TRP A 93 5.36 -16.49 -6.13
N VAL A 94 6.07 -16.32 -7.24
CA VAL A 94 7.17 -15.34 -7.35
C VAL A 94 6.71 -13.92 -7.02
N ILE A 95 5.45 -13.57 -7.35
CA ILE A 95 4.88 -12.25 -7.03
C ILE A 95 4.23 -12.25 -5.64
N THR A 96 3.39 -13.23 -5.35
CA THR A 96 2.57 -13.24 -4.13
C THR A 96 3.40 -13.43 -2.86
N ALA A 97 4.49 -14.20 -2.91
CA ALA A 97 5.40 -14.42 -1.78
C ALA A 97 5.89 -13.11 -1.15
N TYR A 98 6.37 -12.19 -1.99
CA TYR A 98 6.86 -10.89 -1.56
C TYR A 98 5.76 -10.08 -0.85
N VAL A 99 4.57 -10.00 -1.46
CA VAL A 99 3.47 -9.18 -0.92
C VAL A 99 2.86 -9.79 0.34
N LEU A 100 2.83 -11.12 0.45
CA LEU A 100 2.34 -11.82 1.64
C LEU A 100 3.20 -11.50 2.87
N THR A 101 4.52 -11.63 2.77
CA THR A 101 5.40 -11.30 3.89
C THR A 101 5.51 -9.80 4.10
N PHE A 102 5.45 -8.99 3.03
CA PHE A 102 5.43 -7.54 3.14
C PHE A 102 4.20 -7.05 3.92
N GLY A 103 3.00 -7.43 3.48
CA GLY A 103 1.74 -7.05 4.12
C GLY A 103 1.61 -7.65 5.51
N GLY A 104 1.80 -8.96 5.64
CA GLY A 104 1.55 -9.70 6.90
C GLY A 104 2.48 -9.32 8.05
N LEU A 105 3.72 -8.91 7.74
CA LEU A 105 4.71 -8.53 8.75
C LEU A 105 4.89 -7.01 8.87
N MET A 106 4.13 -6.20 8.12
CA MET A 106 4.25 -4.73 8.12
C MET A 106 4.07 -4.14 9.53
N LEU A 107 3.02 -4.57 10.25
CA LEU A 107 2.75 -4.10 11.61
C LEU A 107 3.84 -4.52 12.60
N LEU A 108 4.39 -5.73 12.42
CA LEU A 108 5.49 -6.25 13.21
C LEU A 108 6.76 -5.43 12.99
N GLY A 109 7.08 -5.11 11.74
CA GLY A 109 8.22 -4.29 11.35
C GLY A 109 8.17 -2.88 11.94
N GLY A 110 6.98 -2.26 11.98
CA GLY A 110 6.76 -0.98 12.65
C GLY A 110 7.11 -1.04 14.15
N ARG A 111 6.57 -2.03 14.88
CA ARG A 111 6.85 -2.24 16.32
C ARG A 111 8.32 -2.58 16.60
N LEU A 112 8.98 -3.26 15.67
CA LEU A 112 10.42 -3.53 15.75
C LEU A 112 11.25 -2.23 15.73
N GLY A 113 10.76 -1.20 15.01
CA GLY A 113 11.33 0.14 15.00
C GLY A 113 11.31 0.81 16.36
N ASP A 114 10.23 0.65 17.11
CA ASP A 114 10.03 1.30 18.41
C ASP A 114 10.85 0.65 19.53
N THR A 115 11.10 -0.67 19.41
CA THR A 115 11.83 -1.45 20.43
C THR A 115 13.36 -1.41 20.26
N ILE A 116 13.86 -1.64 19.04
CA ILE A 116 15.31 -1.73 18.77
C ILE A 116 15.91 -0.34 18.47
N GLY A 117 15.08 0.59 18.02
CA GLY A 117 15.45 1.91 17.55
C GLY A 117 15.27 2.03 16.03
N ARG A 118 14.57 3.08 15.60
CA ARG A 118 14.11 3.27 14.21
C ARG A 118 15.26 3.29 13.20
N LYS A 119 16.42 3.85 13.55
CA LYS A 119 17.58 3.88 12.63
C LYS A 119 18.13 2.48 12.37
N ARG A 120 18.34 1.69 13.43
CA ARG A 120 18.85 0.32 13.33
C ARG A 120 17.89 -0.56 12.57
N THR A 121 16.61 -0.50 12.91
CA THR A 121 15.57 -1.31 12.26
C THR A 121 15.49 -0.99 10.77
N PHE A 122 15.56 0.29 10.38
CA PHE A 122 15.62 0.67 8.97
C PHE A 122 16.83 0.07 8.25
N ILE A 123 18.04 0.21 8.81
CA ILE A 123 19.27 -0.34 8.20
C ILE A 123 19.19 -1.86 8.07
N VAL A 124 18.68 -2.57 9.09
CA VAL A 124 18.51 -4.03 9.05
C VAL A 124 17.50 -4.43 7.98
N GLY A 125 16.36 -3.74 7.88
CA GLY A 125 15.36 -3.99 6.84
C GLY A 125 15.91 -3.79 5.43
N VAL A 126 16.62 -2.69 5.19
CA VAL A 126 17.26 -2.40 3.88
C VAL A 126 18.35 -3.43 3.58
N ALA A 127 19.16 -3.82 4.56
CA ALA A 127 20.20 -4.83 4.38
C ALA A 127 19.61 -6.19 4.04
N LEU A 128 18.55 -6.62 4.75
CA LEU A 128 17.83 -7.86 4.47
C LEU A 128 17.23 -7.83 3.06
N PHE A 129 16.57 -6.74 2.68
CA PHE A 129 16.04 -6.56 1.32
C PHE A 129 17.16 -6.66 0.26
N THR A 130 18.30 -6.02 0.52
CA THR A 130 19.45 -6.01 -0.39
C THR A 130 20.03 -7.41 -0.57
N ILE A 131 20.24 -8.15 0.52
CA ILE A 131 20.72 -9.53 0.48
C ILE A 131 19.71 -10.43 -0.25
N ALA A 132 18.41 -10.28 0.06
CA ALA A 132 17.36 -11.02 -0.62
C ALA A 132 17.32 -10.70 -2.13
N SER A 133 17.58 -9.47 -2.54
CA SER A 133 17.69 -9.08 -3.96
C SER A 133 18.86 -9.78 -4.67
N ILE A 134 20.00 -9.95 -3.98
CA ILE A 134 21.13 -10.76 -4.50
C ILE A 134 20.68 -12.21 -4.69
N LEU A 135 19.98 -12.78 -3.69
CA LEU A 135 19.48 -14.16 -3.78
C LEU A 135 18.47 -14.33 -4.93
N CYS A 136 17.58 -13.35 -5.18
CA CYS A 136 16.69 -13.35 -6.34
C CYS A 136 17.48 -13.35 -7.66
N GLY A 137 18.51 -12.50 -7.78
CA GLY A 137 19.35 -12.44 -8.98
C GLY A 137 20.21 -13.68 -9.22
N LEU A 138 20.52 -14.45 -8.17
CA LEU A 138 21.28 -15.69 -8.24
C LEU A 138 20.40 -16.96 -8.29
N ALA A 139 19.07 -16.80 -8.27
CA ALA A 139 18.17 -17.94 -8.21
C ALA A 139 18.33 -18.85 -9.45
N TRP A 140 18.27 -20.16 -9.19
CA TRP A 140 18.46 -21.22 -10.19
C TRP A 140 17.25 -22.14 -10.33
N ASN A 141 16.26 -22.01 -9.45
CA ASN A 141 14.99 -22.74 -9.51
C ASN A 141 13.87 -21.96 -8.81
N GLU A 142 12.63 -22.44 -8.95
CA GLU A 142 11.45 -21.85 -8.30
C GLU A 142 11.63 -21.66 -6.79
N ALA A 143 12.02 -22.72 -6.08
CA ALA A 143 12.09 -22.70 -4.62
C ALA A 143 13.07 -21.63 -4.10
N THR A 144 14.25 -21.51 -4.72
CA THR A 144 15.23 -20.48 -4.35
C THR A 144 14.72 -19.07 -4.61
N LEU A 145 14.05 -18.85 -5.74
CA LEU A 145 13.46 -17.55 -6.06
C LEU A 145 12.33 -17.20 -5.09
N VAL A 146 11.42 -18.13 -4.82
CA VAL A 146 10.29 -17.92 -3.89
C VAL A 146 10.80 -17.62 -2.47
N VAL A 147 11.78 -18.37 -1.96
CA VAL A 147 12.38 -18.10 -0.64
C VAL A 147 13.06 -16.74 -0.62
N ALA A 148 13.80 -16.37 -1.67
CA ALA A 148 14.41 -15.05 -1.76
C ALA A 148 13.34 -13.94 -1.76
N ARG A 149 12.22 -14.13 -2.46
CA ARG A 149 11.09 -13.18 -2.49
C ARG A 149 10.39 -13.06 -1.15
N LEU A 150 10.21 -14.17 -0.42
CA LEU A 150 9.71 -14.15 0.96
C LEU A 150 10.61 -13.29 1.85
N LEU A 151 11.93 -13.52 1.83
CA LEU A 151 12.91 -12.74 2.59
C LEU A 151 12.92 -11.25 2.19
N GLN A 152 12.73 -10.97 0.91
CA GLN A 152 12.66 -9.62 0.38
C GLN A 152 11.44 -8.87 0.91
N GLY A 153 10.28 -9.52 0.98
CA GLY A 153 9.09 -8.96 1.59
C GLY A 153 9.23 -8.75 3.11
N VAL A 154 9.94 -9.63 3.82
CA VAL A 154 10.32 -9.40 5.23
C VAL A 154 11.18 -8.13 5.37
N GLY A 155 12.17 -7.95 4.50
CA GLY A 155 12.99 -6.74 4.47
C GLY A 155 12.17 -5.47 4.23
N ALA A 156 11.22 -5.54 3.29
CA ALA A 156 10.29 -4.44 2.99
C ALA A 156 9.35 -4.13 4.16
N ALA A 157 8.83 -5.17 4.83
CA ALA A 157 7.94 -5.07 5.98
C ALA A 157 8.60 -4.38 7.17
N ILE A 158 9.91 -4.57 7.32
CA ILE A 158 10.70 -3.89 8.35
C ILE A 158 11.03 -2.46 7.92
N ALA A 159 11.51 -2.27 6.69
CA ALA A 159 12.06 -1.01 6.25
C ALA A 159 11.00 0.07 5.97
N SER A 160 9.90 -0.25 5.28
CA SER A 160 8.89 0.72 4.84
C SER A 160 8.16 1.43 5.99
N PRO A 161 7.56 0.73 6.97
CA PRO A 161 6.91 1.41 8.10
C PRO A 161 7.93 2.16 8.96
N THR A 162 9.15 1.63 9.11
CA THR A 162 10.22 2.32 9.84
C THR A 162 10.67 3.58 9.12
N ALA A 163 10.67 3.61 7.79
CA ALA A 163 10.96 4.78 6.98
C ALA A 163 9.95 5.90 7.23
N LEU A 164 8.64 5.60 7.18
CA LEU A 164 7.59 6.57 7.46
C LEU A 164 7.71 7.11 8.91
N ALA A 165 7.97 6.22 9.84
CA ALA A 165 8.25 6.54 11.24
C ALA A 165 9.48 7.45 11.43
N LEU A 166 10.53 7.29 10.61
CA LEU A 166 11.72 8.14 10.60
C LEU A 166 11.45 9.53 10.04
N ILE A 167 10.51 9.69 9.11
CA ILE A 167 10.09 11.02 8.63
C ILE A 167 9.53 11.83 9.81
N ALA A 168 8.62 11.22 10.58
CA ALA A 168 7.98 11.86 11.71
C ALA A 168 8.97 12.26 12.83
N THR A 169 10.04 11.48 13.05
CA THR A 169 11.01 11.74 14.14
C THR A 169 12.23 12.55 13.70
N THR A 170 12.60 12.51 12.41
CA THR A 170 13.78 13.22 11.89
C THR A 170 13.45 14.66 11.50
N PHE A 171 12.24 14.90 10.99
CA PHE A 171 11.84 16.22 10.50
C PHE A 171 10.94 16.94 11.50
N PRO A 172 11.23 18.23 11.80
CA PRO A 172 10.39 19.02 12.68
C PRO A 172 8.98 19.17 12.08
N LYS A 173 7.98 19.26 12.97
CA LYS A 173 6.59 19.60 12.63
C LYS A 173 6.56 20.84 11.71
N GLY A 174 5.66 20.85 10.72
CA GLY A 174 5.49 21.95 9.75
C GLY A 174 5.97 21.63 8.33
N PRO A 175 6.34 22.67 7.54
CA PRO A 175 6.59 22.54 6.10
C PRO A 175 7.65 21.49 5.71
N ALA A 176 8.67 21.30 6.55
CA ALA A 176 9.76 20.36 6.30
C ALA A 176 9.29 18.89 6.35
N ARG A 177 8.42 18.53 7.30
CA ARG A 177 7.82 17.19 7.41
C ARG A 177 6.81 16.94 6.30
N ASN A 178 6.00 17.94 5.95
CA ASN A 178 5.05 17.84 4.85
C ASN A 178 5.78 17.61 3.53
N ALA A 179 6.86 18.35 3.26
CA ALA A 179 7.70 18.15 2.09
C ALA A 179 8.33 16.74 2.06
N ALA A 180 8.86 16.26 3.19
CA ALA A 180 9.43 14.92 3.26
C ALA A 180 8.39 13.81 3.04
N THR A 181 7.19 13.97 3.59
CA THR A 181 6.05 13.04 3.41
C THR A 181 5.56 13.06 1.96
N ALA A 182 5.46 14.24 1.36
CA ALA A 182 5.09 14.40 -0.05
C ALA A 182 6.13 13.75 -0.98
N ILE A 183 7.43 13.91 -0.71
CA ILE A 183 8.49 13.25 -1.47
C ILE A 183 8.41 11.73 -1.30
N PHE A 184 8.18 11.24 -0.09
CA PHE A 184 7.98 9.81 0.17
C PHE A 184 6.80 9.23 -0.62
N ALA A 185 5.66 9.92 -0.62
CA ALA A 185 4.51 9.53 -1.44
C ALA A 185 4.82 9.59 -2.94
N ALA A 186 5.50 10.65 -3.40
CA ALA A 186 5.92 10.80 -4.81
C ALA A 186 6.87 9.68 -5.25
N MET A 187 7.79 9.24 -4.39
CA MET A 187 8.69 8.12 -4.67
C MET A 187 7.95 6.80 -4.89
N THR A 188 6.77 6.62 -4.28
CA THR A 188 5.91 5.46 -4.54
C THR A 188 5.43 5.50 -6.00
N GLY A 189 4.83 6.61 -6.44
CA GLY A 189 4.34 6.75 -7.81
C GLY A 189 5.45 6.68 -8.87
N ILE A 190 6.58 7.36 -8.61
CA ILE A 190 7.77 7.31 -9.49
C ILE A 190 8.32 5.88 -9.54
N GLY A 191 8.38 5.18 -8.41
CA GLY A 191 8.85 3.80 -8.34
C GLY A 191 8.02 2.87 -9.19
N SER A 192 6.70 3.01 -9.19
CA SER A 192 5.81 2.20 -10.03
C SER A 192 6.09 2.37 -11.53
N VAL A 193 6.29 3.60 -12.01
CA VAL A 193 6.58 3.84 -13.45
C VAL A 193 8.01 3.41 -13.79
N MET A 194 8.97 3.81 -12.96
CA MET A 194 10.38 3.50 -13.17
C MET A 194 10.64 2.00 -13.15
N GLY A 195 9.97 1.25 -12.28
CA GLY A 195 10.16 -0.19 -12.21
C GLY A 195 9.61 -0.92 -13.43
N LEU A 196 8.54 -0.43 -14.04
CA LEU A 196 8.06 -0.98 -15.31
C LEU A 196 9.04 -0.71 -16.48
N ILE A 197 9.56 0.51 -16.59
CA ILE A 197 10.44 0.91 -17.70
C ILE A 197 11.86 0.35 -17.52
N VAL A 198 12.48 0.63 -16.37
CA VAL A 198 13.84 0.15 -16.06
C VAL A 198 13.84 -1.36 -15.89
N GLY A 199 12.81 -1.94 -15.25
CA GLY A 199 12.64 -3.38 -15.16
C GLY A 199 12.50 -4.03 -16.52
N GLY A 200 11.68 -3.46 -17.40
CA GLY A 200 11.54 -3.94 -18.78
C GLY A 200 12.86 -3.92 -19.55
N ALA A 201 13.58 -2.79 -19.51
CA ALA A 201 14.87 -2.65 -20.18
C ALA A 201 15.93 -3.63 -19.64
N LEU A 202 16.01 -3.80 -18.31
CA LEU A 202 16.96 -4.75 -17.71
C LEU A 202 16.59 -6.20 -18.00
N THR A 203 15.29 -6.51 -17.98
CA THR A 203 14.75 -7.83 -18.28
C THR A 203 15.04 -8.24 -19.73
N GLU A 204 15.10 -7.29 -20.67
CA GLU A 204 15.50 -7.57 -22.05
C GLU A 204 16.90 -8.19 -22.11
N VAL A 205 17.85 -7.71 -21.30
CA VAL A 205 19.21 -8.25 -21.20
C VAL A 205 19.23 -9.54 -20.37
N SER A 206 18.76 -9.48 -19.13
CA SER A 206 18.53 -10.63 -18.26
C SER A 206 17.66 -10.22 -17.08
N TRP A 207 16.63 -11.00 -16.75
CA TRP A 207 15.77 -10.77 -15.60
C TRP A 207 16.54 -10.70 -14.27
N ARG A 208 17.73 -11.33 -14.19
CA ARG A 208 18.60 -11.29 -13.00
C ARG A 208 19.05 -9.88 -12.66
N TRP A 209 19.38 -9.07 -13.67
CA TRP A 209 19.77 -7.66 -13.48
C TRP A 209 18.63 -6.82 -12.92
N ALA A 210 17.39 -7.21 -13.20
CA ALA A 210 16.20 -6.54 -12.71
C ALA A 210 16.09 -6.62 -11.16
N PHE A 211 16.60 -7.69 -10.54
CA PHE A 211 16.73 -7.77 -9.07
C PHE A 211 18.06 -7.18 -8.57
N LEU A 212 19.16 -7.37 -9.31
CA LEU A 212 20.48 -6.90 -8.89
C LEU A 212 20.62 -5.37 -8.88
N ILE A 213 19.79 -4.63 -9.63
CA ILE A 213 19.76 -3.15 -9.57
C ILE A 213 19.38 -2.63 -8.18
N ASN A 214 18.63 -3.40 -7.40
CA ASN A 214 18.27 -3.01 -6.03
C ASN A 214 19.51 -2.98 -5.11
N VAL A 215 20.57 -3.71 -5.45
CA VAL A 215 21.78 -3.86 -4.63
C VAL A 215 22.57 -2.54 -4.50
N PRO A 216 23.00 -1.88 -5.59
CA PRO A 216 23.69 -0.60 -5.46
C PRO A 216 22.82 0.45 -4.78
N ILE A 217 21.51 0.48 -5.06
CA ILE A 217 20.58 1.44 -4.42
C ILE A 217 20.50 1.17 -2.92
N GLY A 218 20.29 -0.09 -2.51
CA GLY A 218 20.22 -0.49 -1.11
C GLY A 218 21.51 -0.17 -0.34
N LEU A 219 22.68 -0.39 -0.94
CA LEU A 219 23.97 0.00 -0.35
C LEU A 219 24.09 1.51 -0.15
N VAL A 220 23.66 2.31 -1.13
CA VAL A 220 23.63 3.78 -1.00
C VAL A 220 22.66 4.20 0.11
N MET A 221 21.48 3.58 0.21
CA MET A 221 20.50 3.88 1.27
C MET A 221 21.07 3.57 2.66
N ILE A 222 21.74 2.42 2.84
CA ILE A 222 22.42 2.05 4.09
C ILE A 222 23.51 3.07 4.42
N HIS A 223 24.33 3.45 3.44
CA HIS A 223 25.40 4.43 3.64
C HIS A 223 24.85 5.79 4.09
N LEU A 224 23.84 6.31 3.39
CA LEU A 224 23.20 7.57 3.73
C LEU A 224 22.53 7.50 5.10
N ALA A 225 21.74 6.46 5.37
CA ALA A 225 21.08 6.24 6.65
C ALA A 225 22.05 6.22 7.83
N ARG A 226 23.21 5.57 7.69
CA ARG A 226 24.25 5.55 8.73
C ARG A 226 24.79 6.94 9.04
N LYS A 227 24.99 7.77 8.00
CA LYS A 227 25.62 9.10 8.10
C LYS A 227 24.64 10.20 8.54
N THR A 228 23.37 10.13 8.15
CA THR A 228 22.42 11.24 8.29
C THR A 228 21.38 11.03 9.38
N LEU A 229 20.90 9.80 9.57
CA LEU A 229 19.85 9.51 10.53
C LEU A 229 20.40 9.46 11.96
N ARG A 230 19.61 9.95 12.90
CA ARG A 230 19.89 9.85 14.35
C ARG A 230 19.08 8.71 14.94
N GLU A 231 19.64 8.04 15.93
CA GLU A 231 18.89 7.02 16.66
C GLU A 231 17.78 7.69 17.47
N THR A 232 16.60 7.06 17.52
CA THR A 232 15.48 7.53 18.34
C THR A 232 15.49 6.83 19.71
N ASN A 233 14.93 7.47 20.74
CA ASN A 233 14.75 6.83 22.05
C ASN A 233 13.92 5.55 21.91
N ARG A 234 14.32 4.51 22.65
CA ARG A 234 13.66 3.21 22.64
C ARG A 234 12.51 3.21 23.62
N GLU A 235 11.35 2.71 23.18
CA GLU A 235 10.29 2.34 24.09
C GLU A 235 10.37 0.83 24.36
N ARG A 236 10.32 0.44 25.63
CA ARG A 236 10.27 -0.99 26.02
C ARG A 236 8.85 -1.52 25.81
N LEU A 237 8.42 -1.64 24.56
CA LEU A 237 7.18 -2.33 24.23
C LEU A 237 7.43 -3.84 24.13
N LYS A 238 6.58 -4.66 24.76
CA LYS A 238 6.60 -6.11 24.53
C LYS A 238 6.14 -6.37 23.10
N LEU A 239 7.00 -7.00 22.32
CA LEU A 239 6.77 -7.29 20.91
C LEU A 239 5.96 -8.59 20.82
N ASP A 240 4.64 -8.47 20.69
CA ASP A 240 3.78 -9.62 20.43
C ASP A 240 3.85 -10.02 18.95
N ALA A 241 4.85 -10.85 18.62
CA ALA A 241 5.10 -11.32 17.25
C ALA A 241 4.18 -12.46 16.81
N ALA A 242 3.53 -13.13 17.76
CA ALA A 242 2.81 -14.38 17.49
C ALA A 242 1.61 -14.15 16.58
N GLY A 243 0.82 -13.09 16.83
CA GLY A 243 -0.34 -12.74 16.01
C GLY A 243 0.04 -12.45 14.55
N ALA A 244 1.05 -11.60 14.32
CA ALA A 244 1.50 -11.26 12.97
C ALA A 244 2.05 -12.46 12.19
N LEU A 245 2.81 -13.34 12.86
CA LEU A 245 3.34 -14.57 12.25
C LEU A 245 2.21 -15.54 11.88
N LEU A 246 1.21 -15.72 12.76
CA LEU A 246 0.07 -16.60 12.51
C LEU A 246 -0.83 -16.05 11.38
N ALA A 247 -1.09 -14.75 11.35
CA ALA A 247 -1.85 -14.12 10.27
C ALA A 247 -1.14 -14.23 8.92
N THR A 248 0.18 -14.01 8.89
CA THR A 248 1.01 -14.17 7.70
C THR A 248 0.99 -15.63 7.23
N LEU A 249 1.14 -16.58 8.17
CA LEU A 249 1.09 -18.01 7.88
C LEU A 249 -0.29 -18.43 7.34
N ALA A 250 -1.37 -17.94 7.92
CA ALA A 250 -2.73 -18.23 7.47
C ALA A 250 -2.95 -17.75 6.02
N CYS A 251 -2.56 -16.51 5.70
CA CYS A 251 -2.67 -15.97 4.35
C CYS A 251 -1.78 -16.72 3.36
N THR A 252 -0.54 -17.04 3.77
CA THR A 252 0.43 -17.78 2.94
C THR A 252 -0.08 -19.18 2.61
N ALA A 253 -0.59 -19.91 3.61
CA ALA A 253 -1.16 -21.24 3.42
C ALA A 253 -2.43 -21.21 2.56
N ALA A 254 -3.28 -20.19 2.73
CA ALA A 254 -4.48 -20.02 1.90
C ALA A 254 -4.12 -19.78 0.43
N VAL A 255 -3.21 -18.83 0.16
CA VAL A 255 -2.69 -18.57 -1.19
C VAL A 255 -2.04 -19.82 -1.79
N PHE A 256 -1.32 -20.61 -0.98
CA PHE A 256 -0.69 -21.84 -1.43
C PHE A 256 -1.70 -22.87 -1.90
N GLY A 257 -2.75 -23.09 -1.12
CA GLY A 257 -3.83 -24.00 -1.49
C GLY A 257 -4.56 -23.57 -2.76
N PHE A 258 -4.87 -22.28 -2.90
CA PHE A 258 -5.52 -21.78 -4.12
C PHE A 258 -4.63 -21.91 -5.35
N SER A 259 -3.33 -21.60 -5.25
CA SER A 259 -2.41 -21.72 -6.38
C SER A 259 -2.19 -23.17 -6.81
N MET A 260 -2.09 -24.12 -5.86
CA MET A 260 -1.86 -25.54 -6.16
C MET A 260 -3.13 -26.31 -6.57
N GLY A 261 -4.30 -25.81 -6.20
CA GLY A 261 -5.59 -26.48 -6.43
C GLY A 261 -5.85 -26.87 -7.89
N PRO A 262 -5.70 -25.97 -8.88
CA PRO A 262 -5.91 -26.31 -10.29
C PRO A 262 -4.91 -27.33 -10.85
N GLU A 263 -3.63 -27.24 -10.45
CA GLU A 263 -2.57 -28.08 -11.00
C GLU A 263 -2.53 -29.48 -10.37
N GLN A 264 -2.65 -29.58 -9.05
CA GLN A 264 -2.55 -30.85 -8.32
C GLN A 264 -3.91 -31.47 -7.96
N GLY A 265 -4.98 -30.72 -8.18
CA GLY A 265 -6.34 -31.10 -7.80
C GLY A 265 -6.71 -30.62 -6.39
N TRP A 266 -7.97 -30.26 -6.24
CA TRP A 266 -8.55 -29.77 -4.98
C TRP A 266 -8.56 -30.80 -3.85
N LEU A 267 -8.51 -32.09 -4.18
CA LEU A 267 -8.48 -33.21 -3.22
C LEU A 267 -7.06 -33.74 -2.95
N SER A 268 -6.03 -33.13 -3.51
CA SER A 268 -4.65 -33.51 -3.22
C SER A 268 -4.34 -33.32 -1.72
N PRO A 269 -3.59 -34.23 -1.08
CA PRO A 269 -3.15 -34.07 0.31
C PRO A 269 -2.42 -32.74 0.56
N ILE A 270 -1.71 -32.22 -0.44
CA ILE A 270 -0.98 -30.94 -0.36
C ILE A 270 -1.98 -29.77 -0.28
N THR A 271 -2.97 -29.74 -1.17
CA THR A 271 -4.02 -28.70 -1.19
C THR A 271 -4.84 -28.73 0.10
N LEU A 272 -5.30 -29.90 0.52
CA LEU A 272 -6.07 -30.06 1.76
C LEU A 272 -5.23 -29.72 3.01
N GLY A 273 -3.97 -30.15 3.04
CA GLY A 273 -3.04 -29.83 4.13
C GLY A 273 -2.79 -28.34 4.27
N SER A 274 -2.68 -27.62 3.14
CA SER A 274 -2.53 -26.16 3.15
C SER A 274 -3.81 -25.45 3.61
N GLY A 275 -5.00 -25.91 3.19
CA GLY A 275 -6.27 -25.38 3.67
C GLY A 275 -6.47 -25.62 5.17
N LEU A 276 -6.13 -26.81 5.67
CA LEU A 276 -6.16 -27.11 7.10
C LEU A 276 -5.18 -26.22 7.88
N THR A 277 -3.96 -26.02 7.35
CA THR A 277 -2.96 -25.12 7.95
C THR A 277 -3.45 -23.68 7.98
N ALA A 278 -4.09 -23.21 6.90
CA ALA A 278 -4.67 -21.86 6.85
C ALA A 278 -5.77 -21.68 7.90
N CYS A 279 -6.70 -22.63 8.01
CA CYS A 279 -7.75 -22.61 9.02
C CYS A 279 -7.19 -22.69 10.44
N ALA A 280 -6.24 -23.59 10.70
CA ALA A 280 -5.63 -23.75 12.00
C ALA A 280 -4.84 -22.51 12.43
N ALA A 281 -4.02 -21.94 11.53
CA ALA A 281 -3.27 -20.72 11.78
C ALA A 281 -4.19 -19.51 11.99
N PHE A 282 -5.31 -19.42 11.26
CA PHE A 282 -6.29 -18.36 11.45
C PHE A 282 -7.03 -18.48 12.79
N LEU A 283 -7.44 -19.69 13.19
CA LEU A 283 -8.07 -19.92 14.50
C LEU A 283 -7.07 -19.66 15.65
N ALA A 284 -5.83 -20.09 15.49
CA ALA A 284 -4.75 -19.81 16.44
C ALA A 284 -4.48 -18.30 16.54
N PHE A 285 -4.48 -17.58 15.41
CA PHE A 285 -4.38 -16.14 15.37
C PHE A 285 -5.49 -15.49 16.19
N LEU A 286 -6.76 -15.85 15.95
CA LEU A 286 -7.89 -15.31 16.72
C LEU A 286 -7.78 -15.58 18.21
N TYR A 287 -7.26 -16.75 18.59
CA TYR A 287 -7.05 -17.11 20.00
C TYR A 287 -5.92 -16.29 20.65
N VAL A 288 -4.75 -16.22 20.01
CA VAL A 288 -3.59 -15.45 20.49
C VAL A 288 -3.95 -13.98 20.60
N GLU A 289 -4.58 -13.42 19.57
CA GLU A 289 -4.92 -12.01 19.51
C GLU A 289 -5.93 -11.61 20.60
N ARG A 290 -6.86 -12.50 20.97
CA ARG A 290 -7.83 -12.26 22.04
C ARG A 290 -7.22 -12.35 23.45
N THR A 291 -6.12 -13.08 23.60
CA THR A 291 -5.46 -13.32 24.89
C THR A 291 -4.22 -12.45 25.10
N ALA A 292 -3.73 -11.81 24.04
CA ALA A 292 -2.59 -10.91 24.03
C ALA A 292 -2.80 -9.69 24.94
N ALA A 293 -1.77 -9.36 25.72
CA ALA A 293 -1.77 -8.14 26.54
C ALA A 293 -1.65 -6.85 25.70
N ASN A 294 -1.03 -6.94 24.51
CA ASN A 294 -0.88 -5.83 23.56
C ASN A 294 -1.17 -6.32 22.13
N PRO A 295 -2.46 -6.56 21.80
CA PRO A 295 -2.85 -7.07 20.49
C PRO A 295 -2.33 -6.17 19.36
N VAL A 296 -1.93 -6.78 18.26
CA VAL A 296 -1.65 -6.13 16.96
C VAL A 296 -2.93 -5.52 16.37
N LEU A 297 -4.07 -6.17 16.54
CA LEU A 297 -5.41 -5.74 16.13
C LEU A 297 -6.29 -5.47 17.36
N PRO A 298 -6.55 -4.21 17.73
CA PRO A 298 -7.50 -3.91 18.79
C PRO A 298 -8.91 -4.31 18.36
N PHE A 299 -9.45 -5.39 18.95
CA PHE A 299 -10.78 -5.92 18.63
C PHE A 299 -11.93 -4.92 18.84
N ASP A 300 -11.72 -3.90 19.66
CA ASP A 300 -12.69 -2.81 19.85
C ASP A 300 -12.99 -2.06 18.55
N LEU A 301 -12.04 -2.02 17.60
CA LEU A 301 -12.25 -1.42 16.28
C LEU A 301 -13.29 -2.18 15.44
N PHE A 302 -13.45 -3.49 15.67
CA PHE A 302 -14.37 -4.35 14.92
C PHE A 302 -15.81 -4.32 15.48
N LYS A 303 -16.05 -3.63 16.61
CA LYS A 303 -17.41 -3.40 17.12
C LYS A 303 -18.21 -2.43 16.24
N ASP A 304 -17.51 -1.53 15.54
CA ASP A 304 -18.13 -0.58 14.62
C ASP A 304 -18.36 -1.22 13.25
N ARG A 305 -19.64 -1.38 12.89
CA ARG A 305 -20.06 -1.95 11.60
C ARG A 305 -19.52 -1.16 10.40
N ASN A 306 -19.45 0.17 10.49
CA ASN A 306 -18.91 1.00 9.42
C ASN A 306 -17.42 0.72 9.20
N ARG A 307 -16.68 0.49 10.29
CA ARG A 307 -15.25 0.21 10.23
C ARG A 307 -14.96 -1.18 9.69
N VAL A 308 -15.74 -2.20 10.08
CA VAL A 308 -15.64 -3.56 9.50
C VAL A 308 -15.90 -3.53 8.00
N ALA A 309 -16.96 -2.85 7.56
CA ALA A 309 -17.26 -2.68 6.14
C ALA A 309 -16.13 -1.97 5.39
N THR A 310 -15.56 -0.92 6.00
CA THR A 310 -14.42 -0.18 5.43
C THR A 310 -13.18 -1.07 5.30
N PHE A 311 -12.82 -1.84 6.33
CA PHE A 311 -11.70 -2.77 6.30
C PHE A 311 -11.87 -3.88 5.25
N ALA A 312 -13.08 -4.43 5.12
CA ALA A 312 -13.40 -5.39 4.06
C ALA A 312 -13.26 -4.75 2.66
N ALA A 313 -13.77 -3.54 2.47
CA ALA A 313 -13.64 -2.82 1.21
C ALA A 313 -12.17 -2.47 0.87
N VAL A 314 -11.36 -2.08 1.86
CA VAL A 314 -9.91 -1.83 1.69
C VAL A 314 -9.18 -3.09 1.25
N PHE A 315 -9.46 -4.23 1.90
CA PHE A 315 -8.89 -5.53 1.53
C PHE A 315 -9.24 -5.91 0.09
N LEU A 316 -10.53 -5.85 -0.27
CA LEU A 316 -11.00 -6.19 -1.62
C LEU A 316 -10.46 -5.21 -2.68
N ALA A 317 -10.42 -3.91 -2.39
CA ALA A 317 -9.89 -2.90 -3.30
C ALA A 317 -8.39 -3.07 -3.56
N GLY A 318 -7.60 -3.40 -2.52
CA GLY A 318 -6.20 -3.78 -2.67
C GLY A 318 -6.04 -5.03 -3.55
N GLY A 319 -6.92 -6.02 -3.36
CA GLY A 319 -7.02 -7.19 -4.22
C GLY A 319 -7.27 -6.87 -5.69
N VAL A 320 -8.27 -6.03 -5.99
CA VAL A 320 -8.59 -5.58 -7.35
C VAL A 320 -7.41 -4.84 -7.97
N MET A 321 -6.83 -3.88 -7.25
CA MET A 321 -5.68 -3.09 -7.73
C MET A 321 -4.50 -4.00 -8.11
N PHE A 322 -4.13 -4.91 -7.21
CA PHE A 322 -2.99 -5.78 -7.42
C PHE A 322 -3.24 -6.78 -8.56
N THR A 323 -4.42 -7.42 -8.54
CA THR A 323 -4.77 -8.44 -9.54
C THR A 323 -4.86 -7.84 -10.94
N LEU A 324 -5.47 -6.66 -11.08
CA LEU A 324 -5.57 -5.95 -12.34
C LEU A 324 -4.18 -5.59 -12.88
N THR A 325 -3.27 -5.10 -12.03
CA THR A 325 -1.91 -4.74 -12.44
C THR A 325 -1.14 -5.95 -12.96
N VAL A 326 -1.24 -7.09 -12.26
CA VAL A 326 -0.59 -8.34 -12.68
C VAL A 326 -1.22 -8.84 -13.98
N LEU A 327 -2.54 -9.01 -14.02
CA LEU A 327 -3.29 -9.55 -15.18
C LEU A 327 -2.98 -8.80 -16.47
N ILE A 328 -3.02 -7.48 -16.46
CA ILE A 328 -2.76 -6.67 -17.65
C ILE A 328 -1.29 -6.82 -18.06
N GLY A 329 -0.37 -6.91 -17.10
CA GLY A 329 1.06 -7.11 -17.34
C GLY A 329 1.36 -8.45 -18.00
N LEU A 330 0.67 -9.51 -17.58
CA LEU A 330 0.81 -10.82 -18.18
C LEU A 330 0.08 -10.90 -19.53
N TYR A 331 -1.14 -10.35 -19.65
CA TYR A 331 -1.90 -10.37 -20.90
C TYR A 331 -1.14 -9.72 -22.07
N VAL A 332 -0.56 -8.55 -21.84
CA VAL A 332 0.15 -7.80 -22.89
C VAL A 332 1.46 -8.49 -23.30
N GLN A 333 2.09 -9.25 -22.40
CA GLN A 333 3.33 -9.97 -22.71
C GLN A 333 3.04 -11.37 -23.29
N ASP A 334 2.15 -12.14 -22.66
CA ASP A 334 1.85 -13.53 -23.01
C ASP A 334 0.98 -13.62 -24.27
N ILE A 335 -0.08 -12.81 -24.36
CA ILE A 335 -1.07 -12.90 -25.45
C ILE A 335 -0.72 -11.94 -26.59
N MET A 336 -0.41 -10.67 -26.27
CA MET A 336 -0.05 -9.70 -27.32
C MET A 336 1.42 -9.75 -27.75
N GLY A 337 2.26 -10.55 -27.08
CA GLY A 337 3.67 -10.75 -27.44
C GLY A 337 4.54 -9.50 -27.29
N TYR A 338 4.21 -8.57 -26.39
CA TYR A 338 5.02 -7.36 -26.21
C TYR A 338 6.32 -7.70 -25.50
N SER A 339 7.41 -7.03 -25.91
CA SER A 339 8.64 -7.07 -25.13
C SER A 339 8.41 -6.48 -23.72
N PRO A 340 9.20 -6.89 -22.71
CA PRO A 340 9.09 -6.36 -21.36
C PRO A 340 9.15 -4.82 -21.30
N LEU A 341 10.02 -4.18 -22.08
CA LEU A 341 10.11 -2.73 -22.18
C LEU A 341 8.84 -2.12 -22.80
N ARG A 342 8.32 -2.72 -23.87
CA ARG A 342 7.11 -2.25 -24.54
C ARG A 342 5.89 -2.38 -23.63
N ALA A 343 5.78 -3.47 -22.87
CA ALA A 343 4.74 -3.65 -21.86
C ALA A 343 4.84 -2.58 -20.76
N GLY A 344 6.06 -2.30 -20.26
CA GLY A 344 6.29 -1.27 -19.26
C GLY A 344 5.90 0.14 -19.71
N ILE A 345 6.24 0.52 -20.95
CA ILE A 345 5.79 1.78 -21.57
C ILE A 345 4.27 1.78 -21.75
N GLY A 346 3.71 0.63 -22.15
CA GLY A 346 2.27 0.45 -22.36
C GLY A 346 1.41 0.71 -21.11
N PHE A 347 1.99 0.59 -19.91
CA PHE A 347 1.35 0.84 -18.63
C PHE A 347 1.36 2.31 -18.19
N ILE A 348 2.09 3.20 -18.85
CA ILE A 348 2.16 4.61 -18.44
C ILE A 348 0.76 5.27 -18.32
N PRO A 349 -0.18 5.06 -19.27
CA PRO A 349 -1.55 5.60 -19.15
C PRO A 349 -2.28 5.15 -17.88
N PHE A 350 -2.07 3.90 -17.45
CA PHE A 350 -2.63 3.37 -16.20
C PHE A 350 -2.21 4.22 -15.00
N VAL A 351 -0.90 4.45 -14.87
CA VAL A 351 -0.33 5.12 -13.70
C VAL A 351 -0.71 6.60 -13.69
N ILE A 352 -0.74 7.25 -14.85
CA ILE A 352 -1.23 8.64 -14.98
C ILE A 352 -2.69 8.72 -14.57
N ALA A 353 -3.55 7.83 -15.09
CA ALA A 353 -4.96 7.82 -14.76
C ALA A 353 -5.23 7.54 -13.28
N LEU A 354 -4.47 6.62 -12.68
CA LEU A 354 -4.52 6.34 -11.25
C LEU A 354 -4.12 7.57 -10.43
N GLY A 355 -3.05 8.27 -10.81
CA GLY A 355 -2.63 9.53 -10.16
C GLY A 355 -3.70 10.63 -10.26
N ILE A 356 -4.32 10.78 -11.43
CA ILE A 356 -5.45 11.70 -11.62
C ILE A 356 -6.63 11.30 -10.73
N GLY A 357 -6.96 10.01 -10.66
CA GLY A 357 -8.04 9.48 -9.82
C GLY A 357 -7.80 9.76 -8.33
N LEU A 358 -6.57 9.57 -7.85
CA LEU A 358 -6.19 9.90 -6.47
C LEU A 358 -6.37 11.41 -6.19
N GLY A 359 -5.92 12.26 -7.11
CA GLY A 359 -6.02 13.72 -6.98
C GLY A 359 -7.46 14.24 -7.03
N LEU A 360 -8.28 13.70 -7.95
CA LEU A 360 -9.71 14.02 -8.00
C LEU A 360 -10.41 13.55 -6.74
N SER A 361 -10.07 12.36 -6.26
CA SER A 361 -10.71 11.79 -5.08
C SER A 361 -10.42 12.56 -3.80
N SER A 362 -9.22 13.11 -3.63
CA SER A 362 -8.86 13.90 -2.44
C SER A 362 -9.61 15.23 -2.36
N GLN A 363 -10.04 15.76 -3.50
CA GLN A 363 -10.89 16.96 -3.57
C GLN A 363 -12.37 16.60 -3.41
N LEU A 364 -12.83 15.57 -4.12
CA LEU A 364 -14.25 15.19 -4.14
C LEU A 364 -14.74 14.63 -2.80
N VAL A 365 -13.86 14.04 -1.98
CA VAL A 365 -14.24 13.49 -0.67
C VAL A 365 -14.70 14.57 0.33
N GLN A 366 -14.33 15.83 0.10
CA GLN A 366 -14.81 16.97 0.89
C GLN A 366 -16.25 17.35 0.53
N MET A 367 -16.70 17.02 -0.68
CA MET A 367 -18.01 17.40 -1.22
C MET A 367 -19.01 16.25 -1.22
N PHE A 368 -18.54 15.02 -1.41
CA PHE A 368 -19.38 13.84 -1.58
C PHE A 368 -19.12 12.78 -0.50
N PRO A 369 -20.16 12.05 -0.06
CA PRO A 369 -19.98 10.90 0.81
C PRO A 369 -19.01 9.85 0.21
N PRO A 370 -18.11 9.26 1.02
CA PRO A 370 -17.13 8.29 0.55
C PRO A 370 -17.72 7.14 -0.26
N ARG A 371 -18.89 6.63 0.17
CA ARG A 371 -19.61 5.56 -0.53
C ARG A 371 -19.90 5.87 -2.00
N LEU A 372 -20.23 7.12 -2.34
CA LEU A 372 -20.54 7.49 -3.72
C LEU A 372 -19.28 7.47 -4.59
N LEU A 373 -18.15 7.92 -4.04
CA LEU A 373 -16.87 7.90 -4.75
C LEU A 373 -16.36 6.48 -4.97
N VAL A 374 -16.50 5.60 -3.96
CA VAL A 374 -16.14 4.19 -4.09
C VAL A 374 -17.03 3.47 -5.10
N ILE A 375 -18.34 3.71 -5.10
CA ILE A 375 -19.26 3.14 -6.09
C ILE A 375 -18.95 3.67 -7.49
N ALA A 376 -18.73 4.98 -7.65
CA ALA A 376 -18.40 5.58 -8.94
C ALA A 376 -17.09 5.02 -9.51
N GLY A 377 -16.03 4.94 -8.68
CA GLY A 377 -14.78 4.29 -9.06
C GLY A 377 -14.96 2.80 -9.37
N GLY A 378 -15.78 2.11 -8.59
CA GLY A 378 -16.12 0.70 -8.81
C GLY A 378 -16.85 0.45 -10.14
N VAL A 379 -17.75 1.35 -10.55
CA VAL A 379 -18.42 1.30 -11.86
C VAL A 379 -17.43 1.52 -13.00
N LEU A 380 -16.48 2.44 -12.85
CA LEU A 380 -15.42 2.64 -13.84
C LEU A 380 -14.55 1.38 -13.99
N VAL A 381 -14.12 0.78 -12.88
CA VAL A 381 -13.36 -0.48 -12.90
C VAL A 381 -14.20 -1.59 -13.52
N LEU A 382 -15.47 -1.74 -13.12
CA LEU A 382 -16.39 -2.73 -13.68
C LEU A 382 -16.52 -2.59 -15.20
N GLY A 383 -16.76 -1.38 -15.70
CA GLY A 383 -16.87 -1.12 -17.13
C GLY A 383 -15.57 -1.44 -17.89
N ALA A 384 -14.42 -1.07 -17.32
CA ALA A 384 -13.12 -1.40 -17.88
C ALA A 384 -12.87 -2.91 -17.95
N MET A 385 -13.27 -3.67 -16.92
CA MET A 385 -13.11 -5.13 -16.86
C MET A 385 -14.09 -5.86 -17.79
N ILE A 386 -15.34 -5.41 -17.90
CA ILE A 386 -16.31 -5.98 -18.85
C ILE A 386 -15.82 -5.75 -20.28
N TYR A 387 -15.38 -4.53 -20.61
CA TYR A 387 -14.78 -4.27 -21.92
C TYR A 387 -13.51 -5.09 -22.14
N GLY A 388 -12.65 -5.17 -21.12
CA GLY A 388 -11.44 -5.98 -21.11
C GLY A 388 -11.70 -7.48 -21.37
N SER A 389 -12.82 -8.01 -20.88
CA SER A 389 -13.20 -9.41 -21.11
C SER A 389 -13.60 -9.71 -22.56
N THR A 390 -13.79 -8.68 -23.39
CA THR A 390 -14.11 -8.83 -24.82
C THR A 390 -12.89 -8.65 -25.72
N LEU A 391 -11.70 -8.46 -25.14
CA LEU A 391 -10.47 -8.30 -25.89
C LEU A 391 -10.05 -9.62 -26.55
N ASP A 392 -9.39 -9.48 -27.70
CA ASP A 392 -8.83 -10.56 -28.51
C ASP A 392 -7.34 -10.28 -28.72
N ALA A 393 -6.54 -11.32 -28.95
CA ALA A 393 -5.10 -11.21 -29.19
C ALA A 393 -4.70 -10.19 -30.28
N ASN A 394 -5.56 -9.93 -31.28
CA ASN A 394 -5.23 -9.06 -32.41
C ASN A 394 -5.62 -7.58 -32.26
N ILE A 395 -6.00 -7.14 -31.06
CA ILE A 395 -6.46 -5.76 -30.88
C ILE A 395 -5.31 -4.73 -31.01
N PRO A 396 -5.59 -3.54 -31.57
CA PRO A 396 -4.62 -2.46 -31.56
C PRO A 396 -4.45 -1.92 -30.14
N TYR A 397 -3.21 -1.53 -29.80
CA TYR A 397 -2.88 -0.89 -28.51
C TYR A 397 -3.80 0.30 -28.22
N PHE A 398 -3.93 1.19 -29.21
CA PHE A 398 -4.83 2.33 -29.15
C PHE A 398 -5.92 2.17 -30.21
N PRO A 399 -7.21 2.33 -29.87
CA PRO A 399 -7.75 2.74 -28.56
C PRO A 399 -8.07 1.56 -27.60
N ASN A 400 -8.11 0.32 -28.11
CA ASN A 400 -8.80 -0.79 -27.46
C ASN A 400 -8.16 -1.26 -26.15
N LEU A 401 -6.84 -1.14 -25.98
CA LEU A 401 -6.18 -1.48 -24.71
C LEU A 401 -5.98 -0.25 -23.81
N VAL A 402 -5.61 0.89 -24.40
CA VAL A 402 -5.35 2.13 -23.64
C VAL A 402 -6.60 2.62 -22.89
N LEU A 403 -7.77 2.57 -23.52
CA LEU A 403 -9.01 3.08 -22.94
C LEU A 403 -9.41 2.31 -21.66
N PRO A 404 -9.56 0.96 -21.65
CA PRO A 404 -9.92 0.24 -20.43
C PRO A 404 -8.85 0.34 -19.34
N ILE A 405 -7.56 0.34 -19.71
CA ILE A 405 -6.47 0.54 -18.74
C ILE A 405 -6.58 1.92 -18.07
N THR A 406 -6.82 2.97 -18.84
CA THR A 406 -6.95 4.34 -18.33
C THR A 406 -8.19 4.47 -17.44
N VAL A 407 -9.33 3.95 -17.88
CA VAL A 407 -10.58 3.98 -17.10
C VAL A 407 -10.45 3.17 -15.80
N GLY A 408 -9.84 1.99 -15.87
CA GLY A 408 -9.58 1.14 -14.70
C GLY A 408 -8.62 1.80 -13.70
N GLY A 409 -7.54 2.41 -14.18
CA GLY A 409 -6.59 3.17 -13.35
C GLY A 409 -7.28 4.34 -12.63
N LEU A 410 -8.06 5.14 -13.36
CA LEU A 410 -8.85 6.24 -12.80
C LEU A 410 -9.82 5.74 -11.71
N GLY A 411 -10.54 4.65 -11.99
CA GLY A 411 -11.48 4.05 -11.04
C GLY A 411 -10.80 3.55 -9.76
N ILE A 412 -9.65 2.90 -9.87
CA ILE A 412 -8.84 2.49 -8.70
C ILE A 412 -8.41 3.71 -7.89
N GLY A 413 -7.89 4.75 -8.55
CA GLY A 413 -7.49 5.99 -7.88
C GLY A 413 -8.64 6.64 -7.09
N MET A 414 -9.87 6.61 -7.64
CA MET A 414 -11.07 7.09 -6.97
C MET A 414 -11.50 6.26 -5.75
N ILE A 415 -11.16 4.97 -5.69
CA ILE A 415 -11.55 4.07 -4.60
C ILE A 415 -10.60 4.20 -3.41
N VAL A 416 -9.30 4.37 -3.66
CA VAL A 416 -8.27 4.23 -2.62
C VAL A 416 -8.37 5.32 -1.55
N VAL A 417 -8.47 6.59 -1.94
CA VAL A 417 -8.45 7.72 -0.99
C VAL A 417 -9.65 7.69 -0.03
N PRO A 418 -10.92 7.55 -0.48
CA PRO A 418 -12.07 7.61 0.40
C PRO A 418 -12.11 6.44 1.38
N LEU A 419 -11.65 5.25 0.97
CA LEU A 419 -11.55 4.09 1.86
C LEU A 419 -10.52 4.30 2.97
N MET A 420 -9.34 4.84 2.63
CA MET A 420 -8.30 5.11 3.62
C MET A 420 -8.71 6.20 4.61
N LEU A 421 -9.41 7.25 4.15
CA LEU A 421 -9.95 8.29 5.04
C LEU A 421 -11.13 7.77 5.88
N SER A 422 -12.00 6.93 5.31
CA SER A 422 -13.10 6.29 6.06
C SER A 422 -12.58 5.36 7.16
N ALA A 423 -11.41 4.74 6.99
CA ALA A 423 -10.83 3.86 7.99
C ALA A 423 -10.53 4.61 9.30
N ILE A 424 -10.03 5.84 9.18
CA ILE A 424 -9.66 6.70 10.31
C ILE A 424 -10.79 7.64 10.76
N ALA A 425 -11.93 7.65 10.07
CA ALA A 425 -13.06 8.48 10.43
C ALA A 425 -13.63 8.10 11.82
N GLY A 426 -13.89 9.11 12.65
CA GLY A 426 -14.44 8.93 14.00
C GLY A 426 -13.48 8.28 15.01
N VAL A 427 -12.18 8.23 14.71
CA VAL A 427 -11.14 7.68 15.58
C VAL A 427 -10.45 8.82 16.34
N GLY A 428 -10.15 8.64 17.63
CA GLY A 428 -9.40 9.64 18.41
C GLY A 428 -7.96 9.80 17.91
N PHE A 429 -7.35 10.98 18.13
CA PHE A 429 -6.02 11.35 17.62
C PHE A 429 -4.95 10.27 17.85
N ASP A 430 -4.92 9.67 19.05
CA ASP A 430 -3.93 8.65 19.43
C ASP A 430 -4.08 7.32 18.66
N GLN A 431 -5.24 7.08 18.05
CA GLN A 431 -5.57 5.82 17.37
C GLN A 431 -5.49 5.93 15.84
N ILE A 432 -5.34 7.13 15.27
CA ILE A 432 -5.26 7.34 13.81
C ILE A 432 -4.07 6.59 13.19
N GLY A 433 -2.90 6.63 13.84
CA GLY A 433 -1.70 5.93 13.39
C GLY A 433 -1.90 4.41 13.29
N PRO A 434 -2.26 3.73 14.39
CA PRO A 434 -2.56 2.29 14.39
C PRO A 434 -3.63 1.89 13.37
N VAL A 435 -4.73 2.64 13.28
CA VAL A 435 -5.83 2.33 12.34
C VAL A 435 -5.39 2.48 10.88
N SER A 436 -4.62 3.52 10.56
CA SER A 436 -4.04 3.71 9.22
C SER A 436 -3.11 2.56 8.84
N ALA A 437 -2.29 2.10 9.78
CA ALA A 437 -1.37 0.98 9.56
C ALA A 437 -2.13 -0.32 9.31
N ILE A 438 -3.23 -0.59 10.03
CA ILE A 438 -4.11 -1.74 9.79
C ILE A 438 -4.75 -1.66 8.40
N ALA A 439 -5.24 -0.50 7.99
CA ALA A 439 -5.81 -0.31 6.66
C ALA A 439 -4.77 -0.58 5.56
N LEU A 440 -3.54 -0.06 5.69
CA LEU A 440 -2.45 -0.34 4.76
C LEU A 440 -2.07 -1.83 4.73
N MET A 441 -2.03 -2.49 5.89
CA MET A 441 -1.78 -3.92 6.00
C MET A 441 -2.85 -4.71 5.23
N LEU A 442 -4.13 -4.41 5.46
CA LEU A 442 -5.25 -5.07 4.79
C LEU A 442 -5.25 -4.85 3.28
N GLN A 443 -4.92 -3.64 2.83
CA GLN A 443 -4.77 -3.33 1.41
C GLN A 443 -3.69 -4.22 0.75
N ASN A 444 -2.52 -4.34 1.39
CA ASN A 444 -1.43 -5.16 0.87
C ASN A 444 -1.75 -6.67 0.93
N LEU A 445 -2.37 -7.14 2.02
CA LEU A 445 -2.76 -8.55 2.14
C LEU A 445 -3.90 -8.96 1.19
N GLY A 446 -4.78 -8.02 0.84
CA GLY A 446 -5.83 -8.25 -0.15
C GLY A 446 -5.29 -8.62 -1.53
N GLY A 447 -4.17 -8.01 -1.92
CA GLY A 447 -3.48 -8.25 -3.19
C GLY A 447 -3.25 -9.72 -3.53
N PRO A 448 -2.39 -10.44 -2.77
CA PRO A 448 -2.03 -11.82 -3.07
C PRO A 448 -3.20 -12.79 -2.88
N VAL A 449 -4.10 -12.55 -1.93
CA VAL A 449 -5.25 -13.45 -1.69
C VAL A 449 -6.25 -13.40 -2.84
N VAL A 450 -6.64 -12.20 -3.27
CA VAL A 450 -7.58 -12.04 -4.40
C VAL A 450 -6.92 -12.51 -5.69
N LEU A 451 -5.64 -12.20 -5.91
CA LEU A 451 -4.90 -12.68 -7.07
C LEU A 451 -4.86 -14.21 -7.11
N ALA A 452 -4.58 -14.89 -5.99
CA ALA A 452 -4.50 -16.35 -5.95
C ALA A 452 -5.84 -17.01 -6.31
N ILE A 453 -6.96 -16.47 -5.83
CA ILE A 453 -8.30 -16.98 -6.17
C ILE A 453 -8.58 -16.78 -7.66
N ILE A 454 -8.32 -15.58 -8.18
CA ILE A 454 -8.58 -15.27 -9.59
C ILE A 454 -7.65 -16.07 -10.51
N GLN A 455 -6.38 -16.23 -10.16
CA GLN A 455 -5.45 -17.10 -10.87
C GLN A 455 -5.90 -18.55 -10.86
N ALA A 456 -6.36 -19.07 -9.72
CA ALA A 456 -6.88 -20.43 -9.65
C ALA A 456 -8.05 -20.64 -10.62
N VAL A 457 -8.92 -19.64 -10.76
CA VAL A 457 -10.03 -19.64 -11.72
C VAL A 457 -9.54 -19.58 -13.16
N ILE A 458 -8.56 -18.73 -13.46
CA ILE A 458 -7.94 -18.60 -14.80
C ILE A 458 -7.33 -19.94 -15.20
N THR A 459 -6.43 -20.49 -14.38
CA THR A 459 -5.77 -21.78 -14.64
C THR A 459 -6.78 -22.91 -14.78
N SER A 460 -7.81 -22.97 -13.93
CA SER A 460 -8.87 -23.98 -14.05
C SER A 460 -9.63 -23.87 -15.38
N ARG A 461 -9.91 -22.64 -15.85
CA ARG A 461 -10.58 -22.41 -17.12
C ARG A 461 -9.69 -22.76 -18.31
N THR A 462 -8.42 -22.37 -18.26
CA THR A 462 -7.41 -22.71 -19.28
C THR A 462 -7.27 -24.22 -19.43
N LEU A 463 -7.13 -24.96 -18.31
CA LEU A 463 -7.03 -26.42 -18.30
C LEU A 463 -8.31 -27.10 -18.82
N TYR A 464 -9.49 -26.59 -18.43
CA TYR A 464 -10.77 -27.11 -18.91
C TYR A 464 -10.93 -27.01 -20.44
N LEU A 465 -10.36 -25.97 -21.05
CA LEU A 465 -10.36 -25.75 -22.50
C LEU A 465 -9.24 -26.52 -23.24
N GLY A 466 -8.45 -27.34 -22.54
CA GLY A 466 -7.34 -28.10 -23.12
C GLY A 466 -6.01 -27.34 -23.19
N GLY A 467 -5.89 -26.23 -22.46
CA GLY A 467 -4.64 -25.49 -22.27
C GLY A 467 -3.63 -26.22 -21.38
N THR A 468 -2.48 -25.57 -21.14
CA THR A 468 -1.41 -26.05 -20.24
C THR A 468 -1.01 -24.95 -19.26
N THR A 469 -0.26 -25.30 -18.22
CA THR A 469 0.27 -24.37 -17.21
C THR A 469 1.76 -24.05 -17.38
N GLY A 470 2.31 -24.41 -18.54
CA GLY A 470 3.73 -24.24 -18.86
C GLY A 470 4.06 -22.89 -19.47
N PRO A 471 5.33 -22.68 -19.85
CA PRO A 471 5.78 -21.47 -20.53
C PRO A 471 4.98 -21.19 -21.82
N VAL A 472 4.66 -19.92 -22.04
CA VAL A 472 3.84 -19.46 -23.18
C VAL A 472 4.53 -19.77 -24.52
N ASN A 473 5.87 -19.70 -24.56
CA ASN A 473 6.64 -19.98 -25.77
C ASN A 473 6.52 -21.43 -26.27
N ASP A 474 6.15 -22.37 -25.39
CA ASP A 474 5.99 -23.78 -25.72
C ASP A 474 4.53 -24.14 -26.08
N MET A 475 3.62 -23.17 -26.02
CA MET A 475 2.19 -23.39 -26.25
C MET A 475 1.86 -23.40 -27.75
N SER A 476 1.00 -24.35 -28.14
CA SER A 476 0.33 -24.35 -29.44
C SER A 476 -0.71 -23.22 -29.53
N ALA A 477 -1.11 -22.85 -30.75
CA ALA A 477 -2.14 -21.84 -30.97
C ALA A 477 -3.47 -22.13 -30.24
N ALA A 478 -3.84 -23.40 -30.10
CA ALA A 478 -5.03 -23.81 -29.35
C ALA A 478 -4.87 -23.58 -27.83
N GLN A 479 -3.69 -23.85 -27.29
CA GLN A 479 -3.37 -23.62 -25.88
C GLN A 479 -3.28 -22.13 -25.56
N LEU A 480 -2.71 -21.32 -26.45
CA LEU A 480 -2.71 -19.85 -26.34
C LEU A 480 -4.13 -19.28 -26.35
N HIS A 481 -5.01 -19.80 -27.21
CA HIS A 481 -6.42 -19.39 -27.23
C HIS A 481 -7.13 -19.78 -25.92
N ALA A 482 -6.84 -20.96 -25.37
CA ALA A 482 -7.36 -21.36 -24.06
C ALA A 482 -6.88 -20.42 -22.94
N LEU A 483 -5.61 -19.99 -22.97
CA LEU A 483 -5.05 -19.05 -22.00
C LEU A 483 -5.67 -17.65 -22.13
N ASP A 484 -5.87 -17.15 -23.37
CA ASP A 484 -6.56 -15.89 -23.64
C ASP A 484 -8.00 -15.90 -23.10
N GLN A 485 -8.74 -17.00 -23.32
CA GLN A 485 -10.06 -17.21 -22.71
C GLN A 485 -10.00 -17.31 -21.18
N GLY A 486 -8.93 -17.89 -20.63
CA GLY A 486 -8.67 -17.91 -19.19
C GLY A 486 -8.53 -16.49 -18.64
N TYR A 487 -7.68 -15.65 -19.25
CA TYR A 487 -7.46 -14.28 -18.83
C TYR A 487 -8.71 -13.40 -18.93
N THR A 488 -9.44 -13.47 -20.05
CA THR A 488 -10.71 -12.72 -20.23
C THR A 488 -11.77 -13.15 -19.21
N TYR A 489 -11.84 -14.45 -18.87
CA TYR A 489 -12.67 -14.94 -17.79
C TYR A 489 -12.21 -14.44 -16.41
N GLY A 490 -10.90 -14.37 -16.18
CA GLY A 490 -10.31 -13.77 -14.98
C GLY A 490 -10.70 -12.31 -14.78
N LEU A 491 -10.75 -11.51 -15.85
CA LEU A 491 -11.21 -10.12 -15.80
C LEU A 491 -12.68 -10.00 -15.35
N LEU A 492 -13.55 -10.95 -15.71
CA LEU A 492 -14.92 -11.00 -15.20
C LEU A 492 -14.96 -11.26 -13.68
N TRP A 493 -14.04 -12.07 -13.16
CA TRP A 493 -13.90 -12.27 -11.72
C TRP A 493 -13.37 -11.01 -11.02
N VAL A 494 -12.44 -10.27 -11.62
CA VAL A 494 -12.04 -8.95 -11.11
C VAL A 494 -13.23 -7.98 -11.07
N ALA A 495 -14.07 -7.97 -12.12
CA ALA A 495 -15.32 -7.22 -12.16
C ALA A 495 -16.27 -7.61 -11.01
N ALA A 496 -16.42 -8.91 -10.73
CA ALA A 496 -17.23 -9.38 -9.61
C ALA A 496 -16.67 -8.89 -8.26
N VAL A 497 -15.34 -8.89 -8.07
CA VAL A 497 -14.72 -8.34 -6.87
C VAL A 497 -14.92 -6.83 -6.78
N ALA A 498 -14.84 -6.08 -7.88
CA ALA A 498 -15.14 -4.65 -7.90
C ALA A 498 -16.60 -4.36 -7.49
N VAL A 499 -17.55 -5.21 -7.90
CA VAL A 499 -18.95 -5.13 -7.43
C VAL A 499 -19.03 -5.41 -5.93
N MET A 500 -18.29 -6.40 -5.42
CA MET A 500 -18.23 -6.66 -3.97
C MET A 500 -17.64 -5.48 -3.18
N VAL A 501 -16.65 -4.76 -3.72
CA VAL A 501 -16.15 -3.50 -3.13
C VAL A 501 -17.28 -2.47 -3.05
N GLY A 502 -18.03 -2.29 -4.13
CA GLY A 502 -19.21 -1.41 -4.17
C GLY A 502 -20.27 -1.80 -3.14
N LEU A 503 -20.61 -3.08 -3.05
CA LEU A 503 -21.56 -3.61 -2.07
C LEU A 503 -21.09 -3.42 -0.63
N ALA A 504 -19.81 -3.70 -0.34
CA ALA A 504 -19.22 -3.45 0.98
C ALA A 504 -19.27 -1.95 1.32
N SER A 505 -19.08 -1.07 0.33
CA SER A 505 -19.14 0.37 0.52
C SER A 505 -20.53 0.91 0.85
N LEU A 506 -21.61 0.19 0.50
CA LEU A 506 -22.99 0.58 0.88
C LEU A 506 -23.20 0.53 2.39
N PHE A 507 -22.44 -0.31 3.09
CA PHE A 507 -22.46 -0.41 4.56
C PHE A 507 -21.59 0.64 5.24
N ILE A 508 -20.89 1.50 4.48
CA ILE A 508 -20.10 2.61 5.03
C ILE A 508 -21.04 3.81 5.25
N GLY A 509 -21.48 3.98 6.50
CA GLY A 509 -22.40 5.04 6.91
C GLY A 509 -21.76 6.41 7.19
N TYR A 510 -20.47 6.63 6.89
CA TYR A 510 -19.82 7.91 7.16
C TYR A 510 -20.33 9.03 6.25
N SER A 511 -20.62 10.18 6.85
CA SER A 511 -20.98 11.41 6.13
C SER A 511 -19.75 12.10 5.53
N ALA A 512 -19.96 12.94 4.52
CA ALA A 512 -18.88 13.74 3.92
C ALA A 512 -18.18 14.62 4.97
N SER A 513 -18.94 15.20 5.92
CA SER A 513 -18.37 16.04 6.98
C SER A 513 -17.48 15.25 7.96
N GLN A 514 -17.83 14.00 8.29
CA GLN A 514 -17.00 13.16 9.16
C GLN A 514 -15.66 12.79 8.49
N VAL A 515 -15.68 12.53 7.19
CA VAL A 515 -14.46 12.18 6.45
C VAL A 515 -13.64 13.41 6.13
N ALA A 516 -14.27 14.54 5.81
CA ALA A 516 -13.60 15.83 5.69
C ALA A 516 -12.92 16.22 7.01
N HIS A 517 -13.60 16.07 8.15
CA HIS A 517 -13.00 16.33 9.45
C HIS A 517 -11.83 15.37 9.75
N ALA A 518 -11.96 14.08 9.39
CA ALA A 518 -10.85 13.14 9.53
C ALA A 518 -9.64 13.51 8.65
N GLN A 519 -9.89 14.05 7.46
CA GLN A 519 -8.86 14.58 6.56
C GLN A 519 -8.22 15.83 7.15
N GLU A 520 -8.99 16.80 7.63
CA GLU A 520 -8.48 18.01 8.30
C GLU A 520 -7.63 17.67 9.53
N VAL A 521 -8.11 16.74 10.36
CA VAL A 521 -7.38 16.24 11.53
C VAL A 521 -6.06 15.60 11.09
N LYS A 522 -6.09 14.77 10.06
CA LYS A 522 -4.88 14.15 9.53
C LYS A 522 -3.91 15.19 8.98
N ASP A 523 -4.39 16.16 8.21
CA ASP A 523 -3.58 17.23 7.64
C ASP A 523 -2.98 18.11 8.74
N ALA A 524 -3.72 18.37 9.82
CA ALA A 524 -3.25 19.09 10.99
C ALA A 524 -2.17 18.30 11.77
N ILE A 525 -2.32 16.96 11.90
CA ILE A 525 -1.28 16.09 12.49
C ILE A 525 -0.02 16.09 11.63
N ASP A 526 -0.18 15.95 10.31
CA ASP A 526 0.93 15.91 9.36
C ASP A 526 1.68 17.25 9.36
N ALA A 527 0.95 18.37 9.35
CA ALA A 527 1.47 19.73 9.54
C ALA A 527 2.02 19.97 10.95
N GLY A 528 1.66 19.14 11.93
CA GLY A 528 2.08 19.25 13.31
C GLY A 528 1.48 20.44 14.07
N GLU A 529 0.28 20.83 13.68
CA GLU A 529 -0.56 21.83 14.37
C GLU A 529 -1.25 21.22 15.61
N LEU A 530 -1.33 19.89 15.65
CA LEU A 530 -1.72 19.02 16.77
C LEU A 530 -0.53 18.10 17.10
#